data_AF-A0A3D0MVW6-F1
#
_entry.id   AF-A0A3D0MVW6-F1
#
_cell.length_a   1.000
_cell.length_b   1.000
_cell.length_c   1.000
_cell.angle_alpha   90.00
_cell.angle_beta   90.00
_cell.angle_gamma   90.00
#
_symmetry.space_group_name_H-M   'P 1'
#
loop_
_entity.id
_entity.type
_entity.pdbx_description
1 polymer ?
#
loop_
_entity_poly.entity_id
_entity_poly.type
_entity_poly.pdbx_seq_one_letter_code
_entity_poly.pdbx_strand_id
1 'polypeptide(L)' 'MFIYTSEFDKLWKSIFKDIKNLEEVEQLLLQNPKAGNVIKGTEGLRKLRWRLDSKGKRGGIRILYVDFE' A
#
# COMPACT_ATOMS: atom_id res chain seq x y z
N MET A 1 13.51 1.99 4.23
CA MET A 1 12.85 3.06 5.01
C MET A 1 11.58 3.44 4.28
N PHE A 2 10.45 3.56 4.98
CA PHE A 2 9.19 4.00 4.39
C PHE A 2 8.99 5.49 4.63
N ILE A 3 8.55 6.21 3.60
CA ILE A 3 8.18 7.62 3.67
C ILE A 3 6.72 7.72 3.24
N TYR A 4 5.91 8.32 4.09
CA TYR A 4 4.47 8.49 3.86
C TYR A 4 4.16 9.92 3.48
N THR A 5 3.32 10.10 2.46
CA THR A 5 2.72 11.41 2.19
C THR A 5 1.67 11.74 3.25
N SER A 6 1.38 13.02 3.42
CA SER A 6 0.36 13.45 4.39
C SER A 6 -1.03 12.89 4.05
N GLU A 7 -1.32 12.74 2.76
CA GLU A 7 -2.54 12.17 2.20
C GLU A 7 -2.64 10.68 2.51
N PHE A 8 -1.52 9.94 2.38
CA PHE A 8 -1.47 8.53 2.72
C PHE A 8 -1.80 8.32 4.20
N ASP A 9 -1.14 9.05 5.11
CA ASP A 9 -1.34 8.90 6.56
C ASP A 9 -2.80 9.23 6.97
N LYS A 10 -3.37 10.31 6.42
CA LYS A 10 -4.79 10.69 6.66
C LYS A 10 -5.75 9.60 6.17
N LEU A 11 -5.59 9.13 4.93
CA LEU A 11 -6.46 8.10 4.36
C LEU A 11 -6.31 6.78 5.10
N TRP A 12 -5.07 6.40 5.45
CA TRP A 12 -4.79 5.19 6.18
C TRP A 12 -5.54 5.16 7.52
N LYS A 13 -5.39 6.22 8.34
CA LYS A 13 -6.08 6.39 9.62
C LYS A 13 -7.61 6.43 9.49
N SER A 14 -8.13 6.89 8.35
CA SER A 14 -9.58 6.91 8.09
C SER A 14 -10.14 5.51 7.76
N ILE A 15 -9.31 4.65 7.18
CA ILE A 15 -9.69 3.29 6.75
C ILE A 15 -9.43 2.28 7.87
N PHE A 16 -8.27 2.38 8.51
CA PHE A 16 -7.79 1.48 9.55
C PHE A 16 -7.67 2.20 10.88
N LYS A 17 -8.19 1.56 11.93
CA LYS A 17 -8.02 2.05 13.30
C LYS A 17 -6.74 1.53 13.96
N ASP A 18 -6.16 0.46 13.43
CA ASP A 18 -4.93 -0.15 13.91
C ASP A 18 -3.77 -0.01 12.91
N ILE A 19 -2.54 -0.21 13.42
CA ILE A 19 -1.32 -0.17 12.62
C ILE A 19 -0.97 -1.53 11.99
N LYS A 20 -1.60 -2.62 12.43
CA LYS A 20 -1.25 -3.99 12.02
C LYS A 20 -1.26 -4.17 10.51
N ASN A 21 -2.27 -3.63 9.83
CA ASN A 21 -2.35 -3.68 8.38
C ASN A 21 -1.19 -2.94 7.68
N LEU A 22 -0.64 -1.91 8.31
CA LEU A 22 0.46 -1.12 7.75
C LEU A 22 1.76 -1.91 7.85
N GLU A 23 2.01 -2.51 9.02
CA GLU A 23 3.17 -3.36 9.26
C GLU A 23 3.20 -4.55 8.27
N GLU A 24 2.06 -5.20 8.03
CA GLU A 24 1.97 -6.31 7.07
C GLU A 24 2.27 -5.86 5.63
N VAL A 25 1.80 -4.68 5.23
CA VAL A 25 2.13 -4.08 3.94
C VAL A 25 3.62 -3.74 3.85
N GLU A 26 4.19 -3.12 4.88
CA GLU A 26 5.62 -2.79 4.93
C GLU A 26 6.47 -4.05 4.84
N GLN A 27 6.15 -5.11 5.60
CA GLN A 27 6.87 -6.38 5.55
C GLN A 27 6.80 -7.03 4.16
N LEU A 28 5.62 -7.00 3.52
CA LEU A 28 5.47 -7.47 2.14
C LEU A 28 6.39 -6.70 1.18
N LEU A 29 6.42 -5.36 1.29
CA LEU A 29 7.21 -4.51 0.42
C LEU A 29 8.72 -4.61 0.69
N LEU A 30 9.13 -4.86 1.94
CA LEU A 30 10.53 -5.16 2.26
C LEU A 30 11.00 -6.47 1.62
N GLN A 31 10.15 -7.50 1.62
CA GLN A 31 10.48 -8.79 1.02
C GLN A 31 10.41 -8.77 -0.51
N ASN A 32 9.44 -8.05 -1.06
CA ASN A 32 9.24 -7.92 -2.49
C ASN A 32 8.77 -6.51 -2.86
N PRO A 33 9.72 -5.59 -3.10
CA PRO A 33 9.40 -4.23 -3.54
C PRO A 33 8.64 -4.18 -4.88
N LYS A 34 8.69 -5.25 -5.67
CA LYS A 34 8.01 -5.38 -6.98
C LYS A 34 6.61 -6.01 -6.88
N ALA A 35 6.08 -6.24 -5.68
CA ALA A 35 4.75 -6.83 -5.47
C ALA A 35 3.60 -6.03 -6.12
N GLY A 36 3.75 -4.71 -6.23
CA GLY A 36 2.84 -3.83 -6.97
C GLY A 36 3.11 -3.83 -8.47
N ASN A 37 2.03 -3.86 -9.26
CA ASN A 37 2.12 -3.73 -10.71
C ASN A 37 2.52 -2.30 -11.10
N VAL A 38 3.49 -2.15 -11.99
CA VAL A 38 3.86 -0.84 -12.55
C VAL A 38 2.67 -0.23 -13.30
N ILE A 39 2.37 1.03 -13.04
CA ILE A 39 1.41 1.80 -13.81
C ILE A 39 2.14 2.36 -15.04
N LYS A 40 1.74 1.92 -16.24
CA LYS A 40 2.33 2.44 -17.49
C LYS A 40 2.13 3.95 -17.62
N GLY A 41 3.12 4.63 -18.20
CA GLY A 41 3.09 6.10 -18.33
C GLY A 41 3.35 6.84 -17.02
N THR A 42 3.73 6.12 -15.96
CA THR A 42 4.30 6.70 -14.74
C THR A 42 5.75 6.27 -14.66
N GLU A 43 6.62 7.14 -14.16
CA GLU A 43 8.06 6.88 -13.99
C GLU A 43 8.32 5.92 -12.82
N GLY A 44 7.71 4.73 -12.86
CA GLY A 44 7.92 3.68 -11.87
C GLY A 44 6.88 3.61 -10.74
N LEU A 45 5.77 4.34 -10.81
CA LEU A 45 4.69 4.22 -9.81
C LEU A 45 4.08 2.82 -9.85
N ARG A 46 3.97 2.19 -8.68
CA ARG A 46 3.44 0.83 -8.51
C ARG A 46 2.09 0.86 -7.82
N LYS A 47 1.24 -0.11 -8.16
CA LYS A 47 -0.10 -0.32 -7.58
C LYS A 47 -0.20 -1.69 -6.94
N LEU A 48 -0.26 -1.71 -5.62
CA LEU A 48 -0.53 -2.90 -4.81
C LEU A 48 -2.03 -2.99 -4.48
N ARG A 49 -2.59 -4.18 -4.63
CA ARG A 49 -3.97 -4.48 -4.19
C ARG A 49 -3.90 -5.15 -2.82
N TRP A 50 -4.44 -4.50 -1.79
CA TRP A 50 -4.47 -5.02 -0.44
C TRP A 50 -5.89 -5.43 -0.05
N ARG A 51 -6.05 -6.63 0.53
CA ARG A 51 -7.35 -7.11 0.99
C ARG A 51 -7.52 -6.72 2.46
N LEU A 52 -8.73 -6.32 2.82
CA LEU A 52 -9.11 -6.11 4.22
C LEU A 52 -9.66 -7.42 4.76
N ASP A 53 -9.05 -7.97 5.80
CA ASP A 53 -9.69 -9.02 6.58
C ASP A 53 -11.01 -8.48 7.15
N SER A 54 -12.09 -9.25 7.00
CA SER A 54 -13.51 -8.95 7.35
C SER A 54 -14.39 -8.24 6.32
N LYS A 55 -13.90 -7.73 5.18
CA LYS A 55 -14.78 -7.21 4.11
C LYS A 55 -14.67 -8.08 2.86
N GLY A 56 -15.81 -8.56 2.34
CA GLY A 56 -15.88 -9.41 1.14
C GLY A 56 -15.28 -8.75 -0.12
N LYS A 57 -15.52 -9.30 -1.33
CA LYS A 57 -14.89 -8.87 -2.61
C LYS A 57 -14.79 -7.34 -2.89
N ARG A 58 -15.59 -6.50 -2.22
CA ARG A 58 -15.60 -5.02 -2.33
C ARG A 58 -14.73 -4.28 -1.30
N GLY A 59 -14.09 -4.97 -0.36
CA GLY A 59 -13.38 -4.36 0.77
C GLY A 59 -11.95 -3.92 0.52
N GLY A 60 -11.27 -4.40 -0.53
CA GLY A 60 -9.85 -4.15 -0.71
C GLY A 60 -9.49 -2.69 -1.03
N ILE A 61 -8.31 -2.27 -0.59
CA ILE A 61 -7.73 -0.96 -0.89
C ILE A 61 -6.63 -1.06 -1.96
N ARG A 62 -6.27 0.10 -2.52
CA ARG A 62 -5.17 0.22 -3.48
C ARG A 62 -4.10 1.12 -2.87
N ILE A 63 -2.89 0.61 -2.78
CA ILE A 63 -1.73 1.35 -2.27
C ILE A 63 -0.87 1.70 -3.48
N LEU A 64 -0.54 2.98 -3.59
CA LEU A 64 0.36 3.52 -4.60
C LEU A 64 1.69 3.85 -3.94
N TYR A 65 2.79 3.39 -4.52
CA TYR A 65 4.12 3.65 -3.98
C TYR A 65 5.17 3.68 -5.10
N VAL A 66 6.30 4.31 -4.81
CA VAL A 66 7.50 4.24 -5.63
C VAL A 66 8.55 3.51 -4.79
N ASP A 67 9.29 2.63 -5.46
CA ASP A 67 10.44 1.94 -4.90
C ASP A 67 11.69 2.62 -5.45
N PHE A 68 12.50 3.18 -4.56
CA PHE A 68 13.76 3.82 -4.91
C PHE A 68 14.88 2.83 -4.53
N GLU A 69 15.60 2.33 -5.54
CA GLU A 69 16.81 1.53 -5.36
C GLU A 69 17.98 2.41 -4.85
#